data_AF-A0AAI8U271-F1
#
_entry.id   AF-A0AAI8U271-F1
#
_cell.length_a   1.000
_cell.length_b   1.000
_cell.length_c   1.000
_cell.angle_alpha   90.00
_cell.angle_beta   90.00
_cell.angle_gamma   90.00
#
_symmetry.space_group_name_H-M   'P 1'
#
loop_
_entity.id
_entity.type
_entity.pdbx_description
1 polymer ?
#
loop_
_entity_poly.entity_id
_entity_poly.type
_entity_poly.pdbx_seq_one_letter_code
_entity_poly.pdbx_strand_id
1 'polypeptide(L)'
;MADDLSVDTAGLRTGAARHGEVAEAIATTHGDTAAAGSQPSHAGVAAIRAAVASARAAQSGRVAQLGTGLSAANAVYIHADDDAADNITRTV
;
A
#
# COMPACT_ATOMS: atom_id res chain seq x y z
N MET A 1 -28.75 16.97 11.92
CA MET A 1 -27.43 16.72 12.52
C MET A 1 -26.45 16.81 11.38
N ALA A 2 -25.80 17.96 11.22
CA ALA A 2 -24.64 18.06 10.35
C ALA A 2 -23.46 17.81 11.28
N ASP A 3 -23.12 16.54 11.47
CA ASP A 3 -21.82 16.20 12.03
C ASP A 3 -20.78 16.79 11.08
N ASP A 4 -19.84 17.54 11.65
CA ASP A 4 -18.74 18.15 10.91
C ASP A 4 -18.00 17.04 10.14
N LEU A 5 -18.17 17.03 8.81
CA LEU A 5 -17.64 16.00 7.94
C LEU A 5 -16.14 16.26 7.70
N SER A 6 -15.36 16.29 8.78
CA SER A 6 -13.92 16.49 8.71
C SER A 6 -13.20 15.18 8.33
N VAL A 7 -12.23 15.29 7.42
CA VAL A 7 -11.43 14.14 6.98
C VAL A 7 -10.12 14.09 7.76
N ASP A 8 -9.79 12.93 8.31
CA ASP A 8 -8.52 12.68 8.99
C ASP A 8 -7.36 12.52 7.97
N THR A 9 -6.86 13.64 7.47
CA THR A 9 -5.71 13.72 6.56
C THR A 9 -4.43 13.15 7.17
N ALA A 10 -4.24 13.29 8.48
CA ALA A 10 -3.13 12.70 9.21
C ALA A 10 -3.21 11.17 9.23
N GLY A 11 -4.41 10.61 9.43
CA GLY A 11 -4.71 9.19 9.34
C GLY A 11 -4.48 8.64 7.94
N LEU A 12 -4.90 9.35 6.89
CA LEU A 12 -4.64 8.95 5.50
C LEU A 12 -3.15 8.91 5.17
N ARG A 13 -2.38 9.93 5.57
CA ARG A 13 -0.92 9.97 5.38
C ARG A 13 -0.23 8.85 6.15
N THR A 14 -0.62 8.61 7.39
CA THR A 14 -0.09 7.53 8.23
C THR A 14 -0.41 6.17 7.63
N GLY A 15 -1.63 5.97 7.13
CA GLY A 15 -2.05 4.76 6.44
C GLY A 15 -1.22 4.51 5.19
N ALA A 16 -1.00 5.54 4.36
CA ALA A 16 -0.17 5.43 3.16
C ALA A 16 1.26 4.97 3.48
N ALA A 17 1.90 5.57 4.49
CA ALA A 17 3.25 5.18 4.93
C ALA A 17 3.30 3.72 5.43
N ARG A 18 2.37 3.34 6.30
CA ARG A 18 2.26 1.96 6.82
C ARG A 18 2.05 0.93 5.72
N HIS A 19 1.24 1.24 4.71
CA HIS A 19 1.06 0.36 3.56
C HIS A 19 2.35 0.22 2.75
N GLY A 20 3.15 1.28 2.60
CA GLY A 20 4.49 1.19 2.01
C GLY A 20 5.41 0.25 2.78
N GLU A 21 5.50 0.42 4.10
CA GLU A 21 6.32 -0.44 4.98
C GLU A 21 5.88 -1.91 4.91
N VAL A 22 4.58 -2.18 4.93
CA VAL A 22 4.04 -3.55 4.82
C VAL A 22 4.33 -4.15 3.44
N ALA A 23 4.20 -3.36 2.37
CA ALA A 23 4.53 -3.83 1.02
C ALA A 23 6.00 -4.23 0.91
N GLU A 24 6.90 -3.44 1.49
CA GLU A 24 8.33 -3.74 1.55
C GLU A 24 8.62 -4.98 2.41
N ALA A 25 7.97 -5.11 3.57
CA ALA A 25 8.10 -6.29 4.42
C ALA A 25 7.67 -7.58 3.69
N ILE A 26 6.57 -7.53 2.91
CA ILE A 26 6.12 -8.67 2.11
C ILE A 26 7.12 -9.00 0.99
N ALA A 27 7.67 -7.98 0.32
CA ALA A 27 8.65 -8.16 -0.75
C ALA A 27 9.97 -8.74 -0.26
N THR A 28 10.41 -8.34 0.94
CA THR A 28 11.69 -8.76 1.54
C THR A 28 11.58 -10.02 2.40
N THR A 29 10.37 -10.56 2.61
CA THR A 29 10.18 -11.86 3.27
C THR A 29 10.76 -12.95 2.37
N HIS A 30 11.99 -13.39 2.68
CA HIS A 30 12.66 -14.47 1.98
C HIS A 30 11.96 -15.80 2.30
N GLY A 31 11.70 -16.60 1.27
CA GLY A 31 11.46 -18.04 1.46
C GLY A 31 12.78 -18.73 1.19
N ASP A 32 13.24 -19.60 2.09
CA ASP A 32 14.52 -20.32 1.94
C ASP A 32 14.66 -20.90 0.53
N THR A 33 15.56 -20.30 -0.25
CA THR A 33 15.98 -20.80 -1.56
C THR A 33 16.98 -21.94 -1.33
N ALA A 34 16.53 -23.02 -0.67
CA ALA A 34 17.38 -24.19 -0.49
C ALA A 34 17.80 -24.70 -1.89
N ALA A 35 19.11 -24.90 -2.07
CA ALA A 35 19.71 -25.34 -3.32
C ALA A 35 18.94 -26.54 -3.89
N ALA A 36 18.59 -26.47 -5.17
CA ALA A 36 17.90 -27.57 -5.85
C ALA A 36 18.86 -28.77 -5.93
N GLY A 37 18.57 -29.83 -5.18
CA GLY A 37 19.24 -31.12 -5.38
C GLY A 37 18.79 -31.75 -6.70
N SER A 38 19.56 -32.71 -7.21
CA SER A 38 19.31 -33.33 -8.53
C SER A 38 18.14 -34.32 -8.58
N GLN A 39 17.36 -34.47 -7.50
CA GLN A 39 16.22 -35.39 -7.47
C GLN A 39 14.96 -34.75 -8.09
N PRO A 40 14.10 -35.53 -8.79
CA PRO A 40 12.87 -35.01 -9.41
C PRO A 40 11.93 -34.28 -8.44
N SER A 41 11.93 -34.66 -7.16
CA SER A 41 11.17 -33.98 -6.09
C SER A 41 11.58 -32.52 -5.90
N HIS A 42 12.84 -32.15 -6.17
CA HIS A 42 13.30 -30.76 -6.08
C HIS A 42 12.71 -29.86 -7.16
N ALA A 43 12.38 -30.40 -8.34
CA ALA A 43 11.74 -29.61 -9.40
C ALA A 43 10.33 -29.15 -8.98
N GLY A 44 9.56 -30.04 -8.34
CA GLY A 44 8.26 -29.70 -7.77
C GLY A 44 8.36 -28.66 -6.64
N VAL A 45 9.32 -28.84 -5.72
CA VAL A 45 9.57 -27.86 -4.64
C VAL A 45 9.99 -26.50 -5.21
N ALA A 46 10.83 -26.47 -6.24
CA ALA A 46 11.23 -25.24 -6.91
C ALA A 46 10.04 -24.52 -7.56
N ALA A 47 9.15 -25.27 -8.23
CA ALA A 47 7.95 -24.71 -8.83
C ALA A 47 7.01 -24.09 -7.77
N ILE A 48 6.81 -24.77 -6.64
CA ILE A 48 6.00 -24.24 -5.52
C ILE A 48 6.64 -22.98 -4.94
N ARG A 49 7.95 -22.97 -4.72
CA ARG A 49 8.67 -21.78 -4.23
C ARG A 49 8.54 -20.59 -5.20
N ALA A 50 8.65 -20.84 -6.51
CA ALA A 50 8.45 -19.82 -7.53
C ALA A 50 7.02 -19.27 -7.52
N ALA A 51 6.01 -20.14 -7.37
CA ALA A 51 4.62 -19.73 -7.24
C ALA A 51 4.38 -18.87 -5.98
N VAL A 52 4.98 -19.24 -4.84
CA VAL A 52 4.92 -18.46 -3.60
C VAL A 52 5.60 -17.10 -3.76
N ALA A 53 6.77 -17.04 -4.40
CA ALA A 53 7.46 -15.78 -4.68
C ALA A 53 6.62 -14.86 -5.57
N SER A 54 6.01 -15.41 -6.63
CA SER A 54 5.09 -14.67 -7.50
C SER A 54 3.87 -14.13 -6.76
N ALA A 55 3.25 -14.96 -5.90
CA ALA A 55 2.12 -14.55 -5.08
C ALA A 55 2.47 -13.41 -4.10
N ARG A 56 3.66 -13.49 -3.47
CA ARG A 56 4.17 -12.42 -2.59
C ARG A 56 4.41 -11.13 -3.35
N ALA A 57 5.03 -11.19 -4.52
CA ALA A 57 5.24 -10.01 -5.36
C ALA A 57 3.92 -9.35 -5.76
N ALA A 58 2.93 -10.15 -6.17
CA ALA A 58 1.60 -9.64 -6.50
C ALA A 58 0.89 -9.02 -5.28
N GLN A 59 1.06 -9.61 -4.09
CA GLN A 59 0.48 -9.08 -2.86
C GLN A 59 1.15 -7.78 -2.41
N SER A 60 2.47 -7.71 -2.44
CA SER A 60 3.24 -6.49 -2.16
C SER A 60 2.79 -5.34 -3.08
N GLY A 61 2.67 -5.60 -4.39
CA GLY A 61 2.20 -4.60 -5.35
C GLY A 61 0.79 -4.07 -5.04
N ARG A 62 -0.15 -4.94 -4.66
CA ARG A 62 -1.50 -4.52 -4.23
C ARG A 62 -1.44 -3.62 -3.00
N VAL A 63 -0.67 -3.99 -1.98
CA VAL A 63 -0.55 -3.18 -0.75
C VAL A 63 0.06 -1.81 -1.04
N ALA A 64 1.12 -1.76 -1.86
CA ALA A 64 1.71 -0.50 -2.30
C ALA A 64 0.69 0.39 -3.04
N GLN A 65 -0.12 -0.21 -3.91
CA GLN A 65 -1.17 0.52 -4.64
C GLN A 65 -2.24 1.09 -3.70
N LEU A 66 -2.65 0.36 -2.65
CA LEU A 66 -3.52 0.92 -1.62
C LEU A 66 -2.88 2.15 -0.95
N GLY A 67 -1.59 2.07 -0.60
CA GLY A 67 -0.85 3.19 -0.02
C GLY A 67 -0.85 4.43 -0.93
N THR A 68 -0.62 4.24 -2.23
CA THR A 68 -0.71 5.34 -3.22
C THR A 68 -2.10 5.95 -3.31
N GLY A 69 -3.15 5.12 -3.20
CA GLY A 69 -4.54 5.58 -3.20
C GLY A 69 -4.86 6.47 -1.99
N LEU A 70 -4.41 6.08 -0.80
CA LEU A 70 -4.57 6.89 0.42
C LEU A 70 -3.83 8.23 0.31
N SER A 71 -2.62 8.23 -0.26
CA SER A 71 -1.85 9.46 -0.49
C SER A 71 -2.56 10.39 -1.50
N ALA A 72 -3.12 9.83 -2.57
CA ALA A 72 -3.86 10.61 -3.57
C ALA A 72 -5.14 11.20 -2.96
N ALA A 73 -5.90 10.40 -2.20
CA ALA A 73 -7.09 10.88 -1.49
C ALA A 73 -6.75 12.02 -0.52
N ASN A 74 -5.65 11.88 0.24
CA ASN A 74 -5.18 12.92 1.15
C ASN A 74 -4.89 14.25 0.42
N ALA A 75 -4.24 14.20 -0.75
CA ALA A 75 -3.94 15.40 -1.53
C ALA A 75 -5.21 16.11 -2.03
N VAL A 76 -6.20 15.34 -2.50
CA VAL A 76 -7.50 15.88 -2.94
C VAL A 76 -8.22 16.57 -1.79
N TYR A 77 -8.23 15.98 -0.59
CA TYR A 77 -8.88 16.59 0.56
C TYR A 77 -8.21 17.87 1.03
N ILE A 78 -6.87 17.93 1.04
CA ILE A 78 -6.14 19.16 1.40
C ILE A 78 -6.52 20.29 0.43
N HIS A 79 -6.51 20.04 -0.89
CA HIS A 79 -6.87 21.06 -1.87
C HIS A 79 -8.33 21.50 -1.77
N ALA A 80 -9.25 20.57 -1.52
CA ALA A 80 -10.66 20.92 -1.34
C ALA A 80 -10.90 21.82 -0.11
N ASP A 81 -10.16 21.58 0.97
CA ASP A 81 -10.23 22.38 2.20
C ASP A 81 -9.64 23.79 1.99
N ASP A 82 -8.47 23.87 1.34
CA ASP A 82 -7.84 25.15 0.97
C ASP A 82 -8.76 25.99 0.05
N ASP A 83 -9.33 25.39 -0.99
CA ASP A 83 -10.25 26.06 -1.92
C ASP A 83 -11.52 26.58 -1.22
N ALA A 84 -12.05 25.80 -0.27
CA ALA A 84 -13.21 26.19 0.52
C ALA A 84 -12.88 27.38 1.44
N ALA A 85 -11.73 27.34 2.14
CA ALA A 85 -11.26 28.41 3.01
C ALA A 85 -11.01 29.73 2.25
N ASP A 86 -10.41 29.65 1.05
CA ASP A 86 -10.20 30.79 0.17
C ASP A 86 -11.52 31.40 -0.30
N ASN A 87 -12.51 30.57 -0.60
CA ASN A 87 -13.82 31.04 -1.01
C ASN A 87 -14.53 31.80 0.12
N ILE A 88 -14.49 31.26 1.35
CA ILE A 88 -15.05 31.91 2.54
C ILE A 88 -14.36 33.27 2.77
N THR A 89 -13.03 33.30 2.72
CA THR A 89 -12.23 34.53 2.94
C THR A 89 -12.56 35.61 1.91
N ARG A 90 -12.86 35.25 0.67
CA ARG A 90 -13.22 36.21 -0.39
C ARG A 90 -14.63 36.78 -0.25
N THR A 91 -15.51 36.07 0.46
CA THR A 91 -16.91 36.48 0.64
C THR A 91 -17.17 37.34 1.88
N VAL A 92 -16.18 37.54 2.75
CA VAL A 92 -16.28 38.33 4.00
C VAL A 92 -15.66 39.71 3.91
#